data_AF-A0A950GDT3-F1
#
_entry.id   AF-A0A950GDT3-F1
#
_cell.length_a   1.000
_cell.length_b   1.000
_cell.length_c   1.000
_cell.angle_alpha   90.00
_cell.angle_beta   90.00
_cell.angle_gamma   90.00
#
_symmetry.space_group_name_H-M   'P 1'
#
loop_
_entity.id
_entity.type
_entity.pdbx_description
1 polymer ?
#
loop_
_entity_poly.entity_id
_entity_poly.type
_entity_poly.pdbx_seq_one_letter_code
_entity_poly.pdbx_strand_id
1 'polypeptide(L)'
;MFLLATSGGVFSVPLYAIIQDTAQPSERSRMIAANNIMNALFMVAGAAVAALLAAAGFDAPAVLHIAAVANFLVALWIIRILPHEVFRALFRWYFTTLHGVETTGLAYYKQAGDRVVIVSNHQSYADAALIAAFLPVNPSFAIDTNQARKWWVRLFTAAVETFPVDVQSPYSVKRMVEAVRDHGRKLMIFPEGRLTRTGALMKVYEGAGLVADKAHARILPVSIEGLQFTRLSRMAGKLNLRWFPRLKMTVLPPVDLAPPDAEHLTHRQRREAIGRALQDVMVEALFRSKNIDRTLFQAVLDARDRHGGRTLIAEDIQRQPISYDRLILGSVALGRALRQAAPGQTHIGLLMPNAVATVVALTGLTAFGAVPCMLNVSAGAGSMLSGCKARRGAHGRFEPDFY
;
A
#
# COMPACT_ATOMS: atom_id res chain seq x y z
N MET A 1 -34.93 -6.88 16.51
CA MET A 1 -35.26 -6.60 15.10
C MET A 1 -34.16 -5.83 14.37
N PHE A 2 -33.75 -4.64 14.82
CA PHE A 2 -32.71 -3.84 14.14
C PHE A 2 -31.41 -4.61 13.86
N LEU A 3 -30.79 -5.21 14.88
CA LEU A 3 -29.55 -5.98 14.71
C LEU A 3 -29.70 -7.16 13.74
N LEU A 4 -30.87 -7.82 13.76
CA LEU A 4 -31.16 -8.98 12.91
C LEU A 4 -31.29 -8.54 11.44
N ALA A 5 -31.95 -7.40 11.18
CA ALA A 5 -32.02 -6.80 9.85
C ALA A 5 -30.63 -6.32 9.35
N THR A 6 -29.84 -5.69 10.22
CA THR A 6 -28.46 -5.28 9.91
C THR A 6 -27.58 -6.48 9.56
N SER A 7 -27.63 -7.55 10.35
CA SER A 7 -26.88 -8.78 10.07
C SER A 7 -27.31 -9.44 8.76
N GLY A 8 -28.60 -9.45 8.44
CA GLY A 8 -29.11 -9.93 7.16
C GLY A 8 -28.59 -9.12 5.97
N GLY A 9 -28.57 -7.79 6.08
CA GLY A 9 -28.05 -6.90 5.02
C GLY A 9 -26.54 -7.05 4.80
N VAL A 10 -25.76 -7.17 5.87
CA VAL A 10 -24.30 -7.37 5.81
C VAL A 10 -23.93 -8.67 5.10
N PHE A 11 -24.77 -9.71 5.17
CA PHE A 11 -24.54 -10.97 4.47
C PHE A 11 -25.09 -10.94 3.03
N SER A 12 -26.32 -10.50 2.85
CA SER A 12 -27.03 -10.62 1.58
C SER A 12 -26.42 -9.77 0.47
N VAL A 13 -26.11 -8.49 0.75
CA VAL A 13 -25.61 -7.56 -0.29
C VAL A 13 -24.26 -8.00 -0.86
N PRO A 14 -23.23 -8.34 -0.06
CA PRO A 14 -21.97 -8.85 -0.59
C PRO A 14 -22.12 -10.18 -1.32
N LEU A 15 -22.99 -11.09 -0.85
CA LEU A 15 -23.21 -12.37 -1.51
C LEU A 15 -23.75 -12.19 -2.94
N TYR A 16 -24.76 -11.33 -3.12
CA TYR A 16 -25.26 -11.03 -4.46
C TYR A 16 -24.21 -10.34 -5.33
N ALA A 17 -23.41 -9.43 -4.77
CA ALA A 17 -22.32 -8.78 -5.50
C ALA A 17 -21.26 -9.80 -5.97
N ILE A 18 -20.88 -10.74 -5.10
CA ILE A 18 -19.94 -11.82 -5.45
C ILE A 18 -20.53 -12.69 -6.56
N ILE A 19 -21.78 -13.17 -6.42
CA ILE A 19 -22.42 -14.00 -7.45
C ILE A 19 -22.44 -13.25 -8.80
N GLN A 20 -22.72 -11.95 -8.80
CA GLN A 20 -22.74 -11.15 -10.03
C GLN A 20 -21.35 -10.96 -10.65
N ASP A 21 -20.32 -10.76 -9.84
CA ASP A 21 -18.93 -10.56 -10.29
C ASP A 21 -18.30 -11.85 -10.81
N THR A 22 -18.55 -12.98 -10.13
CA THR A 22 -17.95 -14.28 -10.48
C THR A 22 -18.69 -15.02 -11.59
N ALA A 23 -20.01 -14.84 -11.71
CA ALA A 23 -20.79 -15.52 -12.74
C ALA A 23 -20.51 -14.93 -14.13
N GLN A 24 -20.39 -15.82 -15.13
CA GLN A 24 -20.34 -15.38 -16.52
C GLN A 24 -21.60 -14.59 -16.88
N PRO A 25 -21.52 -13.56 -17.75
CA PRO A 25 -22.67 -12.71 -18.08
C PRO A 25 -23.90 -13.49 -18.56
N SER A 26 -23.69 -14.58 -19.30
CA SER A 26 -24.74 -15.48 -19.82
C SER A 26 -25.44 -16.32 -18.74
N GLU A 27 -24.80 -16.50 -17.57
CA GLU A 27 -25.28 -17.40 -16.52
C GLU A 27 -25.72 -16.66 -15.24
N ARG A 28 -25.46 -15.35 -15.16
CA ARG A 28 -25.71 -14.53 -13.98
C ARG A 28 -27.15 -14.61 -13.48
N SER A 29 -28.13 -14.56 -14.39
CA SER A 29 -29.56 -14.69 -14.03
C SER A 29 -29.88 -16.06 -13.44
N ARG A 30 -29.29 -17.14 -14.00
CA ARG A 30 -29.46 -18.51 -13.49
C ARG A 30 -28.85 -18.69 -12.10
N MET A 31 -27.68 -18.11 -11.86
CA MET A 31 -27.02 -18.15 -10.54
C MET A 31 -27.81 -17.39 -9.48
N ILE A 32 -28.35 -16.23 -9.81
CA ILE A 32 -29.24 -15.47 -8.91
C ILE A 32 -30.53 -16.28 -8.63
N ALA A 33 -31.12 -16.91 -9.65
CA ALA A 33 -32.30 -17.75 -9.48
C ALA A 33 -32.02 -18.96 -8.58
N ALA A 34 -30.90 -19.65 -8.79
CA ALA A 34 -30.48 -20.77 -7.95
C ALA A 34 -30.32 -20.35 -6.48
N ASN A 35 -29.68 -19.20 -6.22
CA ASN A 35 -29.56 -18.65 -4.88
C ASN A 35 -30.94 -18.36 -4.24
N ASN A 36 -31.88 -17.80 -5.01
CA ASN A 36 -33.23 -17.55 -4.53
C ASN A 36 -34.00 -18.84 -4.21
N ILE A 37 -33.83 -19.90 -5.02
CA ILE A 37 -34.42 -21.22 -4.75
C ILE A 37 -33.88 -21.79 -3.44
N MET A 38 -32.56 -21.74 -3.23
CA MET A 38 -31.95 -22.19 -1.97
C MET A 38 -32.49 -21.40 -0.79
N ASN A 39 -32.56 -20.07 -0.89
CA ASN A 39 -33.13 -19.22 0.16
C ASN A 39 -34.60 -19.60 0.45
N ALA A 40 -35.42 -19.82 -0.58
CA ALA A 40 -36.81 -20.21 -0.43
C ALA A 40 -36.96 -21.57 0.28
N LEU A 41 -36.16 -22.56 -0.11
CA LEU A 41 -36.14 -23.88 0.54
C LEU A 41 -35.80 -23.75 2.04
N PHE A 42 -34.76 -22.99 2.39
CA PHE A 42 -34.38 -22.77 3.79
C PHE A 42 -35.42 -21.96 4.58
N MET A 43 -36.10 -21.00 3.95
CA MET A 43 -37.20 -20.26 4.59
C MET A 43 -38.38 -21.17 4.90
N VAL A 44 -38.78 -22.04 3.97
CA VAL A 44 -39.87 -23.02 4.20
C VAL A 44 -39.48 -24.02 5.28
N ALA A 45 -38.26 -24.58 5.23
CA ALA A 45 -37.77 -25.49 6.25
C ALA A 45 -37.71 -24.82 7.63
N GLY A 46 -37.20 -23.58 7.71
CA GLY A 46 -37.16 -22.81 8.94
C GLY A 46 -38.55 -22.49 9.51
N ALA A 47 -39.51 -22.13 8.65
CA ALA A 47 -40.90 -21.89 9.05
C ALA A 47 -41.57 -23.16 9.56
N ALA A 48 -41.34 -24.31 8.91
CA ALA A 48 -41.84 -25.60 9.36
C ALA A 48 -41.28 -25.98 10.75
N VAL A 49 -39.98 -25.81 10.96
CA VAL A 49 -39.34 -26.05 12.28
C VAL A 49 -39.93 -25.11 13.34
N ALA A 50 -40.10 -23.83 13.03
CA ALA A 50 -40.71 -22.86 13.95
C ALA A 50 -42.16 -23.25 14.30
N ALA A 51 -42.96 -23.68 13.32
CA ALA A 51 -44.33 -24.14 13.54
C ALA A 51 -44.40 -25.40 14.41
N LEU A 52 -43.49 -26.36 14.21
CA LEU A 52 -43.38 -27.55 15.04
C LEU A 52 -43.01 -27.22 16.49
N LEU A 53 -42.07 -26.30 16.69
CA LEU A 53 -41.70 -25.84 18.04
C LEU A 53 -42.88 -25.12 18.72
N ALA A 54 -43.61 -24.27 18.00
CA ALA A 54 -44.80 -23.62 18.52
C ALA A 54 -45.90 -24.65 18.88
N ALA A 55 -46.12 -25.66 18.04
CA ALA A 55 -47.05 -26.76 18.31
C ALA A 55 -46.63 -27.61 19.52
N ALA A 56 -45.34 -27.71 19.80
CA ALA A 56 -44.78 -28.35 21.00
C ALA A 56 -44.88 -27.47 22.27
N GLY A 57 -45.49 -26.29 22.19
CA GLY A 57 -45.75 -25.41 23.33
C GLY A 57 -44.64 -24.40 23.62
N PHE A 58 -43.63 -24.25 22.75
CA PHE A 58 -42.63 -23.18 22.88
C PHE A 58 -43.25 -21.83 22.52
N ASP A 59 -43.00 -20.82 23.36
CA ASP A 59 -43.41 -19.45 23.07
C ASP A 59 -42.50 -18.81 22.00
N ALA A 60 -42.97 -17.69 21.41
CA ALA A 60 -42.23 -17.02 20.35
C ALA A 60 -40.80 -16.61 20.77
N PRO A 61 -40.55 -16.09 22.00
CA PRO A 61 -39.20 -15.85 22.49
C PRO A 61 -38.32 -17.09 22.48
N ALA A 62 -38.79 -18.25 22.95
CA ALA A 62 -37.99 -19.47 22.98
C ALA A 62 -37.63 -19.95 21.57
N VAL A 63 -38.58 -19.91 20.62
CA VAL A 63 -38.32 -20.24 19.21
C VAL A 63 -37.22 -19.34 18.62
N LEU A 64 -37.26 -18.03 18.90
CA LEU A 64 -36.23 -17.09 18.44
C LEU A 64 -34.86 -17.34 19.08
N HIS A 65 -34.80 -17.72 20.36
CA HIS A 65 -33.54 -18.07 21.02
C HIS A 65 -32.93 -19.35 20.43
N ILE A 66 -33.76 -20.38 20.18
CA ILE A 66 -33.30 -21.61 19.53
C ILE A 66 -32.73 -21.30 18.14
N ALA A 67 -33.45 -20.48 17.35
CA ALA A 67 -32.97 -20.03 16.05
C ALA A 67 -31.66 -19.24 16.15
N ALA A 68 -31.50 -18.35 17.15
CA ALA A 68 -30.29 -17.59 17.36
C ALA A 68 -29.09 -18.49 17.69
N VAL A 69 -29.27 -19.48 18.58
CA VAL A 69 -28.22 -20.46 18.92
C VAL A 69 -27.86 -21.30 17.70
N ALA A 70 -28.84 -21.79 16.94
CA ALA A 70 -28.59 -22.55 15.71
C ALA A 70 -27.80 -21.72 14.68
N ASN A 71 -28.18 -20.46 14.45
CA ASN A 71 -27.45 -19.55 13.56
C ASN A 71 -26.02 -19.27 14.05
N PHE A 72 -25.83 -19.13 15.37
CA PHE A 72 -24.49 -18.96 15.95
C PHE A 72 -23.61 -20.18 15.72
N LEU A 73 -24.14 -21.41 15.90
CA LEU A 73 -23.41 -22.64 15.60
C LEU A 73 -23.05 -22.77 14.11
N VAL A 74 -23.98 -22.43 13.22
CA VAL A 74 -23.72 -22.37 11.78
C VAL A 74 -22.65 -21.33 11.44
N ALA A 75 -22.68 -20.16 12.08
CA ALA A 75 -21.65 -19.14 11.89
C ALA A 75 -20.26 -19.64 12.32
N LEU A 76 -20.14 -20.31 13.47
CA LEU A 76 -18.89 -20.94 13.91
C LEU A 76 -18.41 -22.01 12.93
N TRP A 77 -19.34 -22.80 12.38
CA TRP A 77 -19.04 -23.81 11.37
C TRP A 77 -18.52 -23.17 10.06
N ILE A 78 -19.14 -22.08 9.59
CA ILE A 78 -18.67 -21.31 8.42
C ILE A 78 -17.28 -20.74 8.67
N ILE A 79 -17.03 -20.13 9.83
CA ILE A 79 -15.71 -19.57 10.20
C ILE A 79 -14.64 -20.68 10.17
N ARG A 80 -14.99 -21.90 10.57
CA ARG A 80 -14.08 -23.04 10.56
C ARG A 80 -13.78 -23.57 9.16
N ILE A 81 -14.75 -23.53 8.24
CA ILE A 81 -14.57 -24.02 6.86
C ILE A 81 -13.92 -22.96 5.96
N LEU A 82 -14.31 -21.70 6.12
CA LEU A 82 -13.89 -20.57 5.28
C LEU A 82 -13.20 -19.47 6.10
N PRO A 83 -12.14 -19.77 6.88
CA PRO A 83 -11.49 -18.76 7.70
C PRO A 83 -10.93 -17.63 6.85
N HIS A 84 -10.26 -17.96 5.74
CA HIS A 84 -9.63 -16.98 4.84
C HIS A 84 -10.62 -15.93 4.34
N GLU A 85 -11.80 -16.33 3.88
CA GLU A 85 -12.80 -15.41 3.33
C GLU A 85 -13.43 -14.53 4.42
N VAL A 86 -13.69 -15.08 5.61
CA VAL A 86 -14.20 -14.32 6.75
C VAL A 86 -13.20 -13.25 7.16
N PHE A 87 -11.94 -13.61 7.35
CA PHE A 87 -10.91 -12.64 7.77
C PHE A 87 -10.61 -11.61 6.68
N ARG A 88 -10.58 -12.01 5.41
CA ARG A 88 -10.47 -11.10 4.27
C ARG A 88 -11.61 -10.08 4.30
N ALA A 89 -12.86 -10.52 4.48
CA ALA A 89 -14.03 -9.64 4.55
C ALA A 89 -13.96 -8.69 5.75
N LEU A 90 -13.59 -9.19 6.92
CA LEU A 90 -13.42 -8.39 8.14
C LEU A 90 -12.32 -7.34 7.99
N PHE A 91 -11.14 -7.72 7.48
CA PHE A 91 -10.07 -6.76 7.24
C PHE A 91 -10.44 -5.75 6.17
N ARG A 92 -11.08 -6.19 5.07
CA ARG A 92 -11.55 -5.29 4.03
C ARG A 92 -12.54 -4.29 4.60
N TRP A 93 -13.55 -4.73 5.35
CA TRP A 93 -14.49 -3.86 6.05
C TRP A 93 -13.80 -2.87 7.01
N TYR A 94 -12.87 -3.37 7.84
CA TYR A 94 -12.11 -2.55 8.78
C TYR A 94 -11.35 -1.44 8.05
N PHE A 95 -10.59 -1.81 7.02
CA PHE A 95 -9.76 -0.86 6.29
C PHE A 95 -10.60 0.10 5.44
N THR A 96 -11.65 -0.36 4.73
CA THR A 96 -12.49 0.54 3.94
C THR A 96 -13.27 1.52 4.81
N THR A 97 -13.87 1.04 5.91
CA THR A 97 -14.76 1.85 6.76
C THR A 97 -13.98 2.84 7.62
N LEU A 98 -12.90 2.39 8.26
CA LEU A 98 -12.18 3.24 9.21
C LEU A 98 -11.10 4.07 8.51
N HIS A 99 -10.41 3.51 7.53
CA HIS A 99 -9.27 4.16 6.91
C HIS A 99 -9.57 4.79 5.54
N GLY A 100 -10.59 4.34 4.80
CA GLY A 100 -10.82 4.77 3.42
C GLY A 100 -9.65 4.40 2.50
N VAL A 101 -9.59 3.12 2.12
CA VAL A 101 -8.52 2.60 1.25
C VAL A 101 -8.77 2.92 -0.21
N GLU A 102 -7.74 3.44 -0.87
CA GLU A 102 -7.66 3.51 -2.33
C GLU A 102 -6.77 2.38 -2.85
N THR A 103 -7.27 1.60 -3.80
CA THR A 103 -6.49 0.54 -4.46
C THR A 103 -6.37 0.79 -5.95
N THR A 104 -5.15 0.76 -6.48
CA THR A 104 -4.88 0.95 -7.91
C THR A 104 -4.06 -0.21 -8.47
N GLY A 105 -4.28 -0.55 -9.74
CA GLY A 105 -3.44 -1.54 -10.45
C GLY A 105 -3.70 -3.00 -10.12
N LEU A 106 -4.81 -3.35 -9.45
CA LEU A 106 -5.14 -4.75 -9.13
C LEU A 106 -5.21 -5.66 -10.37
N ALA A 107 -5.44 -5.12 -11.57
CA ALA A 107 -5.43 -5.86 -12.83
C ALA A 107 -4.05 -6.44 -13.20
N TYR A 108 -2.95 -5.81 -12.77
CA TYR A 108 -1.57 -6.29 -13.03
C TYR A 108 -1.29 -7.63 -12.37
N TYR A 109 -2.04 -7.96 -11.32
CA TYR A 109 -1.95 -9.27 -10.70
C TYR A 109 -2.24 -10.41 -11.70
N LYS A 110 -3.29 -10.29 -12.53
CA LYS A 110 -3.62 -11.32 -13.54
C LYS A 110 -2.51 -11.43 -14.58
N GLN A 111 -1.86 -10.30 -14.90
CA GLN A 111 -0.75 -10.26 -15.85
C GLN A 111 0.50 -10.95 -15.31
N ALA A 112 0.68 -11.06 -13.98
CA ALA A 112 1.85 -11.67 -13.35
C ALA A 112 1.91 -13.20 -13.50
N GLY A 113 0.79 -13.86 -13.81
CA GLY A 113 0.72 -15.30 -14.06
C GLY A 113 0.73 -16.14 -12.78
N ASP A 114 1.16 -17.40 -12.89
CA ASP A 114 1.03 -18.37 -11.79
C ASP A 114 2.19 -18.33 -10.80
N ARG A 115 3.42 -18.19 -11.29
CA ARG A 115 4.63 -18.11 -10.48
C ARG A 115 4.98 -16.65 -10.20
N VAL A 116 4.61 -16.19 -9.01
CA VAL A 116 4.74 -14.78 -8.63
C VAL A 116 5.33 -14.65 -7.23
N VAL A 117 6.34 -13.79 -7.11
CA VAL A 117 6.85 -13.29 -5.84
C VAL A 117 6.36 -11.85 -5.65
N ILE A 118 5.45 -11.65 -4.71
CA ILE A 118 4.89 -10.35 -4.39
C ILE A 118 5.83 -9.66 -3.41
N VAL A 119 6.27 -8.45 -3.74
CA VAL A 119 7.17 -7.67 -2.88
C VAL A 119 6.53 -6.36 -2.48
N SER A 120 6.72 -5.94 -1.23
CA SER A 120 6.16 -4.67 -0.73
C SER A 120 7.11 -3.99 0.25
N ASN A 121 7.03 -2.66 0.32
CA ASN A 121 7.65 -1.91 1.40
C ASN A 121 7.00 -2.27 2.74
N HIS A 122 7.75 -2.17 3.84
CA HIS A 122 7.29 -2.60 5.17
C HIS A 122 7.31 -1.45 6.20
N GLN A 123 6.15 -0.86 6.44
CA GLN A 123 5.92 0.33 7.28
C GLN A 123 5.19 0.04 8.60
N SER A 124 4.29 -0.95 8.62
CA SER A 124 3.45 -1.26 9.78
C SER A 124 3.21 -2.76 9.93
N TYR A 125 2.89 -3.21 11.15
CA TYR A 125 2.42 -4.57 11.37
C TYR A 125 1.12 -4.89 10.62
N ALA A 126 0.35 -3.87 10.22
CA ALA A 126 -0.87 -4.01 9.44
C ALA A 126 -0.65 -4.23 7.93
N ASP A 127 0.58 -4.12 7.42
CA ASP A 127 0.86 -4.20 5.98
C ASP A 127 0.41 -5.55 5.38
N ALA A 128 0.73 -6.66 6.07
CA ALA A 128 0.35 -8.00 5.62
C ALA A 128 -1.18 -8.18 5.58
N ALA A 129 -1.89 -7.65 6.59
CA ALA A 129 -3.34 -7.69 6.64
C ALA A 129 -3.98 -6.83 5.52
N LEU A 130 -3.40 -5.67 5.20
CA LEU A 130 -3.87 -4.83 4.10
C LEU A 130 -3.72 -5.56 2.75
N ILE A 131 -2.55 -6.17 2.49
CA ILE A 131 -2.34 -6.95 1.26
C ILE A 131 -3.30 -8.13 1.20
N ALA A 132 -3.45 -8.90 2.29
CA ALA A 132 -4.35 -10.05 2.34
C ALA A 132 -5.82 -9.67 2.07
N ALA A 133 -6.24 -8.50 2.52
CA ALA A 133 -7.61 -8.02 2.36
C ALA A 133 -7.95 -7.62 0.91
N PHE A 134 -7.01 -6.98 0.21
CA PHE A 134 -7.30 -6.32 -1.08
C PHE A 134 -6.70 -7.00 -2.30
N LEU A 135 -5.66 -7.83 -2.14
CA LEU A 135 -5.12 -8.57 -3.27
C LEU A 135 -6.12 -9.67 -3.68
N PRO A 136 -6.46 -9.84 -4.97
CA PRO A 136 -7.53 -10.75 -5.41
C PRO A 136 -7.16 -12.25 -5.33
N VAL A 137 -6.16 -12.61 -4.51
CA VAL A 137 -5.73 -13.98 -4.23
C VAL A 137 -5.30 -14.17 -2.80
N ASN A 138 -5.05 -15.43 -2.43
CA ASN A 138 -4.51 -15.84 -1.14
C ASN A 138 -2.99 -16.03 -1.27
N PRO A 139 -2.17 -14.99 -1.05
CA PRO A 139 -0.73 -15.16 -1.05
C PRO A 139 -0.26 -15.87 0.22
N SER A 140 0.77 -16.71 0.09
CA SER A 140 1.49 -17.27 1.23
C SER A 140 2.46 -16.21 1.77
N PHE A 141 2.34 -15.80 3.03
CA PHE A 141 3.21 -14.77 3.61
C PHE A 141 4.49 -15.38 4.20
N ALA A 142 5.65 -14.95 3.72
CA ALA A 142 6.94 -15.27 4.32
C ALA A 142 7.09 -14.51 5.66
N ILE A 143 6.97 -15.22 6.78
CA ILE A 143 7.02 -14.63 8.12
C ILE A 143 8.17 -15.24 8.91
N ASP A 144 8.94 -14.39 9.59
CA ASP A 144 9.98 -14.83 10.52
C ASP A 144 9.40 -15.74 11.62
N THR A 145 10.09 -16.85 11.91
CA THR A 145 9.62 -17.86 12.87
C THR A 145 9.38 -17.29 14.27
N ASN A 146 10.18 -16.32 14.73
CA ASN A 146 9.98 -15.70 16.05
C ASN A 146 8.79 -14.75 16.05
N GLN A 147 8.55 -14.05 14.94
CA GLN A 147 7.38 -13.20 14.77
C GLN A 147 6.09 -14.03 14.76
N ALA A 148 6.09 -15.18 14.09
CA ALA A 148 4.93 -16.08 14.00
C ALA A 148 4.46 -16.63 15.36
N ARG A 149 5.34 -16.69 16.37
CA ARG A 149 5.00 -17.18 17.73
C ARG A 149 4.18 -16.18 18.56
N LYS A 150 4.14 -14.90 18.17
CA LYS A 150 3.42 -13.86 18.92
C LYS A 150 1.92 -14.08 18.86
N TRP A 151 1.23 -14.00 20.00
CA TRP A 151 -0.20 -14.34 20.12
C TRP A 151 -1.11 -13.58 19.13
N TRP A 152 -0.83 -12.30 18.89
CA TRP A 152 -1.62 -11.48 17.95
C TRP A 152 -1.29 -11.79 16.49
N VAL A 153 -0.05 -12.21 16.18
CA VAL A 153 0.34 -12.71 14.85
C VAL A 153 -0.30 -14.06 14.60
N ARG A 154 -0.43 -14.91 15.63
CA ARG A 154 -1.10 -16.22 15.52
C ARG A 154 -2.56 -16.12 15.09
N LEU A 155 -3.27 -15.06 15.50
CA LEU A 155 -4.62 -14.78 15.02
C LEU A 155 -4.62 -14.51 13.51
N PHE A 156 -3.64 -13.73 13.03
CA PHE A 156 -3.44 -13.49 11.60
C PHE A 156 -2.99 -14.76 10.85
N THR A 157 -2.05 -15.55 11.39
CA THR A 157 -1.58 -16.78 10.71
C THR A 157 -2.63 -17.89 10.68
N ALA A 158 -3.63 -17.86 11.57
CA ALA A 158 -4.80 -18.75 11.47
C ALA A 158 -5.72 -18.37 10.30
N ALA A 159 -5.59 -17.13 9.82
CA ALA A 159 -6.45 -16.52 8.81
C ALA A 159 -5.82 -16.44 7.42
N VAL A 160 -4.50 -16.62 7.29
CA VAL A 160 -3.78 -16.55 6.03
C VAL A 160 -2.80 -17.70 5.91
N GLU A 161 -2.48 -18.09 4.68
CA GLU A 161 -1.42 -19.06 4.46
C GLU A 161 -0.07 -18.41 4.83
N THR A 162 0.68 -19.05 5.72
CA THR A 162 1.99 -18.54 6.14
C THR A 162 3.10 -19.52 5.81
N PHE A 163 4.21 -18.96 5.38
CA PHE A 163 5.44 -19.68 5.12
C PHE A 163 6.47 -19.27 6.17
N PRO A 164 6.77 -20.10 7.18
CA PRO A 164 7.76 -19.76 8.18
C PRO A 164 9.14 -19.71 7.52
N VAL A 165 9.81 -18.57 7.67
CA VAL A 165 11.14 -18.32 7.15
C VAL A 165 12.07 -18.12 8.34
N ASP A 166 13.19 -18.82 8.33
CA ASP A 166 14.34 -18.43 9.14
C ASP A 166 15.28 -17.62 8.25
N VAL A 167 15.39 -16.32 8.56
CA VAL A 167 16.23 -15.37 7.82
C VAL A 167 17.72 -15.73 7.92
N GLN A 168 18.11 -16.48 8.96
CA GLN A 168 19.49 -16.92 9.18
C GLN A 168 19.83 -18.23 8.45
N SER A 169 18.82 -18.93 7.90
CA SER A 169 19.00 -20.25 7.30
C SER A 169 18.90 -20.22 5.77
N PRO A 170 19.95 -20.62 5.03
CA PRO A 170 19.90 -20.78 3.57
C PRO A 170 18.82 -21.76 3.08
N TYR A 171 18.38 -22.70 3.94
CA TYR A 171 17.34 -23.67 3.63
C TYR A 171 15.98 -23.00 3.40
N SER A 172 15.70 -21.87 4.06
CA SER A 172 14.43 -21.15 3.89
C SER A 172 14.24 -20.66 2.45
N VAL A 173 15.30 -20.18 1.80
CA VAL A 173 15.26 -19.75 0.39
C VAL A 173 14.96 -20.93 -0.52
N LYS A 174 15.60 -22.09 -0.29
CA LYS A 174 15.32 -23.30 -1.07
C LYS A 174 13.86 -23.73 -0.96
N ARG A 175 13.30 -23.75 0.27
CA ARG A 175 11.91 -24.11 0.51
C ARG A 175 10.93 -23.11 -0.11
N MET A 176 11.26 -21.82 -0.12
CA MET A 176 10.48 -20.79 -0.82
C MET A 176 10.51 -21.00 -2.35
N VAL A 177 11.66 -21.38 -2.92
CA VAL A 177 11.77 -21.72 -4.35
C VAL A 177 10.89 -22.92 -4.70
N GLU A 178 10.94 -23.99 -3.90
CA GLU A 178 10.08 -25.19 -4.06
C GLU A 178 8.58 -24.80 -3.98
N ALA A 179 8.21 -23.96 -3.00
CA ALA A 179 6.84 -23.47 -2.83
C ALA A 179 6.31 -22.74 -4.08
N VAL A 180 7.11 -21.85 -4.67
CA VAL A 180 6.69 -21.07 -5.84
C VAL A 180 6.73 -21.90 -7.12
N ARG A 181 7.82 -22.63 -7.35
CA ARG A 181 8.07 -23.34 -8.62
C ARG A 181 7.25 -24.62 -8.73
N ASP A 182 7.25 -25.42 -7.67
CA ASP A 182 6.76 -26.81 -7.69
C ASP A 182 5.31 -26.89 -7.18
N HIS A 183 4.94 -26.06 -6.22
CA HIS A 183 3.58 -26.01 -5.66
C HIS A 183 2.72 -24.85 -6.20
N GLY A 184 3.25 -24.02 -7.10
CA GLY A 184 2.52 -22.90 -7.69
C GLY A 184 2.04 -21.84 -6.68
N ARG A 185 2.68 -21.78 -5.50
CA ARG A 185 2.28 -20.83 -4.46
C ARG A 185 2.72 -19.42 -4.83
N LYS A 186 1.87 -18.45 -4.55
CA LYS A 186 2.15 -17.03 -4.75
C LYS A 186 2.67 -16.47 -3.45
N LEU A 187 3.97 -16.18 -3.42
CA LEU A 187 4.67 -15.90 -2.17
C LEU A 187 4.79 -14.39 -1.97
N MET A 188 4.36 -13.89 -0.81
CA MET A 188 4.54 -12.50 -0.42
C MET A 188 5.76 -12.38 0.50
N ILE A 189 6.69 -11.48 0.14
CA ILE A 189 7.90 -11.20 0.93
C ILE A 189 8.03 -9.68 1.13
N PHE A 190 8.33 -9.27 2.37
CA PHE A 190 8.83 -7.92 2.65
C PHE A 190 10.37 -7.94 2.59
N PRO A 191 11.00 -7.51 1.48
CA PRO A 191 12.43 -7.72 1.30
C PRO A 191 13.30 -6.85 2.22
N GLU A 192 12.73 -5.86 2.90
CA GLU A 192 13.42 -5.10 3.96
C GLU A 192 13.70 -5.95 5.23
N GLY A 193 12.95 -7.04 5.44
CA GLY A 193 13.08 -7.95 6.58
C GLY A 193 12.67 -7.36 7.93
N ARG A 194 12.39 -6.06 8.01
CA ARG A 194 11.98 -5.35 9.23
C ARG A 194 11.18 -4.10 8.90
N LEU A 195 10.38 -3.65 9.87
CA LEU A 195 9.67 -2.39 9.79
C LEU A 195 10.63 -1.20 9.68
N THR A 196 10.37 -0.29 8.74
CA THR A 196 11.12 0.97 8.66
C THR A 196 10.97 1.78 9.94
N ARG A 197 12.03 2.51 10.28
CA ARG A 197 12.05 3.47 11.41
C ARG A 197 12.23 4.90 10.94
N THR A 198 12.31 5.12 9.62
CA THR A 198 12.52 6.43 9.00
C THR A 198 11.39 6.80 8.06
N GLY A 199 10.58 5.83 7.62
CA GLY A 199 9.55 6.04 6.59
C GLY A 199 10.11 5.98 5.17
N ALA A 200 11.44 5.93 5.03
CA ALA A 200 12.11 5.63 3.77
C ALA A 200 12.31 4.11 3.61
N LEU A 201 12.54 3.69 2.37
CA LEU A 201 12.92 2.33 2.04
C LEU A 201 14.24 1.98 2.72
N MET A 202 14.27 0.89 3.47
CA MET A 202 15.50 0.38 4.08
C MET A 202 16.30 -0.45 3.06
N LYS A 203 17.43 -1.03 3.51
CA LYS A 203 18.18 -2.00 2.70
C LYS A 203 17.25 -3.15 2.28
N VAL A 204 17.13 -3.36 0.98
CA VAL A 204 16.42 -4.50 0.39
C VAL A 204 17.38 -5.68 0.38
N TYR A 205 16.99 -6.78 1.02
CA TYR A 205 17.74 -8.03 0.99
C TYR A 205 17.41 -8.83 -0.28
N GLU A 206 18.41 -9.49 -0.83
CA GLU A 206 18.35 -10.22 -2.08
C GLU A 206 17.50 -11.50 -2.02
N GLY A 207 17.07 -11.94 -0.83
CA GLY A 207 16.37 -13.21 -0.63
C GLY A 207 15.12 -13.38 -1.51
N ALA A 208 14.29 -12.35 -1.60
CA ALA A 208 13.10 -12.38 -2.47
C ALA A 208 13.48 -12.46 -3.95
N GLY A 209 14.54 -11.75 -4.35
CA GLY A 209 15.03 -11.76 -5.72
C GLY A 209 15.61 -13.12 -6.11
N LEU A 210 16.34 -13.78 -5.21
CA LEU A 210 16.85 -15.13 -5.40
C LEU A 210 15.72 -16.17 -5.53
N VAL A 211 14.63 -16.00 -4.79
CA VAL A 211 13.45 -16.88 -4.94
C VAL A 211 12.83 -16.67 -6.31
N ALA A 212 12.60 -15.41 -6.71
CA ALA A 212 12.01 -15.09 -8.00
C ALA A 212 12.83 -15.67 -9.16
N ASP A 213 14.13 -15.44 -9.13
CA ASP A 213 15.08 -15.89 -10.13
C ASP A 213 15.14 -17.43 -10.24
N LYS A 214 15.33 -18.15 -9.11
CA LYS A 214 15.44 -19.62 -9.13
C LYS A 214 14.12 -20.35 -9.39
N ALA A 215 13.00 -19.71 -9.07
CA ALA A 215 11.67 -20.25 -9.35
C ALA A 215 11.17 -19.90 -10.76
N HIS A 216 11.93 -19.10 -11.53
CA HIS A 216 11.48 -18.49 -12.78
C HIS A 216 10.12 -17.81 -12.61
N ALA A 217 10.02 -17.01 -11.54
CA ALA A 217 8.82 -16.31 -11.12
C ALA A 217 8.96 -14.81 -11.35
N ARG A 218 7.86 -14.17 -11.76
CA ARG A 218 7.82 -12.71 -11.88
C ARG A 218 7.71 -12.05 -10.52
N ILE A 219 8.28 -10.87 -10.40
CA ILE A 219 8.07 -10.01 -9.24
C ILE A 219 6.85 -9.14 -9.47
N LEU A 220 5.94 -9.13 -8.50
CA LEU A 220 4.82 -8.20 -8.47
C LEU A 220 5.05 -7.14 -7.38
N PRO A 221 5.48 -5.92 -7.74
CA PRO A 221 5.72 -4.88 -6.76
C PRO A 221 4.40 -4.29 -6.26
N VAL A 222 4.29 -4.13 -4.95
CA VAL A 222 3.17 -3.48 -4.27
C VAL A 222 3.73 -2.35 -3.42
N SER A 223 3.17 -1.16 -3.58
CA SER A 223 3.49 -0.02 -2.72
C SER A 223 2.34 0.28 -1.76
N ILE A 224 2.70 0.47 -0.50
CA ILE A 224 1.79 0.81 0.60
C ILE A 224 2.12 2.22 1.10
N GLU A 225 1.08 3.05 1.20
CA GLU A 225 1.12 4.38 1.79
C GLU A 225 0.00 4.55 2.83
N GLY A 226 0.27 5.38 3.84
CA GLY A 226 -0.66 5.72 4.92
C GLY A 226 -0.40 4.92 6.20
N LEU A 227 0.01 3.65 6.08
CA LEU A 227 0.23 2.79 7.24
C LEU A 227 1.40 3.23 8.14
N GLN A 228 2.38 3.97 7.61
CA GLN A 228 3.44 4.60 8.41
C GLN A 228 2.93 5.65 9.41
N PHE A 229 1.73 6.19 9.21
CA PHE A 229 1.10 7.13 10.15
C PHE A 229 0.24 6.43 11.20
N THR A 230 0.11 5.10 11.16
CA THR A 230 -0.65 4.36 12.18
C THR A 230 0.16 4.16 13.46
N ARG A 231 -0.53 3.97 14.59
CA ARG A 231 0.10 3.57 15.86
C ARG A 231 0.76 2.19 15.84
N LEU A 232 0.47 1.38 14.80
CA LEU A 232 1.07 0.07 14.57
C LEU A 232 2.42 0.14 13.83
N SER A 233 2.82 1.34 13.38
CA SER A 233 4.14 1.59 12.81
C SER A 233 5.21 1.79 13.89
N ARG A 234 6.49 1.80 13.49
CA ARG A 234 7.62 2.15 14.38
C ARG A 234 8.06 3.61 14.25
N MET A 235 7.13 4.50 13.90
CA MET A 235 7.38 5.92 13.59
C MET A 235 7.03 6.89 14.72
N ALA A 236 6.74 6.38 15.93
CA ALA A 236 6.48 7.21 17.11
C ALA A 236 7.64 8.18 17.38
N GLY A 237 7.32 9.44 17.67
CA GLY A 237 8.30 10.51 17.89
C GLY A 237 8.90 11.10 16.60
N LYS A 238 8.62 10.52 15.42
CA LYS A 238 9.09 11.04 14.12
C LYS A 238 7.94 11.53 13.24
N LEU A 239 6.80 10.83 13.27
CA LEU A 239 5.59 11.20 12.55
C LEU A 239 4.45 11.44 13.53
N ASN A 240 3.49 12.27 13.12
CA ASN A 240 2.24 12.45 13.84
C ASN A 240 1.35 11.21 13.62
N LEU A 241 1.31 10.33 14.62
CA LEU A 241 0.58 9.07 14.54
C LEU A 241 -0.91 9.26 14.76
N ARG A 242 -1.71 8.65 13.89
CA ARG A 242 -3.16 8.69 13.85
C ARG A 242 -3.72 7.28 14.01
N TRP A 243 -4.96 7.19 14.50
CA TRP A 243 -5.65 5.90 14.56
C TRP A 243 -6.07 5.44 13.16
N PHE A 244 -6.64 6.35 12.38
CA PHE A 244 -7.25 6.03 11.09
C PHE A 244 -6.75 6.95 9.95
N PRO A 245 -5.46 6.87 9.56
CA PRO A 245 -4.98 7.59 8.38
C PRO A 245 -5.55 6.97 7.09
N ARG A 246 -5.72 7.81 6.06
CA ARG A 246 -6.03 7.35 4.70
C ARG A 246 -4.94 6.45 4.16
N LEU A 247 -5.33 5.36 3.50
CA LEU A 247 -4.42 4.35 2.99
C LEU A 247 -4.50 4.25 1.48
N LYS A 248 -3.36 4.02 0.84
CA LYS A 248 -3.27 3.73 -0.58
C LYS A 248 -2.44 2.48 -0.79
N MET A 249 -2.96 1.55 -1.59
CA MET A 249 -2.24 0.36 -2.03
C MET A 249 -2.16 0.37 -3.56
N THR A 250 -0.94 0.48 -4.08
CA THR A 250 -0.68 0.52 -5.52
C THR A 250 0.00 -0.77 -5.93
N VAL A 251 -0.65 -1.58 -6.76
CA VAL A 251 -0.03 -2.73 -7.42
C VAL A 251 0.56 -2.26 -8.76
N LEU A 252 1.83 -2.56 -8.99
CA LEU A 252 2.57 -2.13 -10.19
C LEU A 252 2.67 -3.26 -11.23
N PRO A 253 3.04 -2.95 -12.48
CA PRO A 253 3.30 -3.97 -13.49
C PRO A 253 4.32 -5.01 -13.00
N PRO A 254 4.12 -6.30 -13.31
CA PRO A 254 5.06 -7.34 -12.94
C PRO A 254 6.38 -7.18 -13.70
N VAL A 255 7.49 -7.52 -13.04
CA VAL A 255 8.85 -7.39 -13.56
C VAL A 255 9.57 -8.73 -13.53
N ASP A 256 10.24 -9.08 -14.62
CA ASP A 256 11.18 -10.20 -14.66
C ASP A 256 12.54 -9.74 -14.12
N LEU A 257 13.01 -10.34 -13.03
CA LEU A 257 14.38 -10.14 -12.55
C LEU A 257 15.33 -10.99 -13.39
N ALA A 258 15.60 -10.56 -14.61
CA ALA A 258 16.65 -11.14 -15.45
C ALA A 258 17.83 -10.15 -15.49
N PRO A 259 18.89 -10.36 -14.68
CA PRO A 259 20.09 -9.55 -14.80
C PRO A 259 20.68 -9.70 -16.21
N PRO A 260 21.12 -8.62 -16.86
CA PRO A 260 21.87 -8.73 -18.11
C PRO A 260 23.13 -9.59 -17.91
N ASP A 261 23.47 -10.39 -18.92
CA ASP A 261 24.61 -11.32 -18.94
C ASP A 261 24.64 -12.36 -17.80
N ALA A 262 23.47 -12.72 -17.24
CA ALA A 262 23.36 -13.64 -16.11
C ALA A 262 24.04 -15.01 -16.34
N GLU A 263 24.24 -15.43 -17.60
CA GLU A 263 24.92 -16.65 -17.99
C GLU A 263 26.45 -16.60 -17.79
N HIS A 264 27.06 -15.41 -17.83
CA HIS A 264 28.50 -15.21 -17.67
C HIS A 264 28.90 -14.80 -16.25
N LEU A 265 27.94 -14.59 -15.35
CA LEU A 265 28.19 -14.17 -13.98
C LEU A 265 28.49 -15.38 -13.07
N THR A 266 29.48 -15.22 -12.19
CA THR A 266 29.67 -16.16 -11.07
C THR A 266 28.43 -16.16 -10.16
N HIS A 267 28.23 -17.23 -9.38
CA HIS A 267 27.11 -17.31 -8.43
C HIS A 267 27.01 -16.11 -7.48
N ARG A 268 28.16 -15.58 -7.02
CA ARG A 268 28.21 -14.40 -6.15
C ARG A 268 27.79 -13.13 -6.89
N GLN A 269 28.37 -12.88 -8.08
CA GLN A 269 28.04 -11.71 -8.89
C GLN A 269 26.56 -11.71 -9.30
N ARG A 270 26.03 -12.87 -9.66
CA ARG A 270 24.61 -13.04 -10.00
C ARG A 270 23.70 -12.69 -8.82
N ARG A 271 24.04 -13.15 -7.61
CA ARG A 271 23.32 -12.79 -6.37
C ARG A 271 23.35 -11.28 -6.10
N GLU A 272 24.50 -10.65 -6.25
CA GLU A 272 24.65 -9.20 -6.05
C GLU A 272 23.90 -8.37 -7.12
N ALA A 273 23.90 -8.82 -8.38
CA ALA A 273 23.14 -8.21 -9.46
C ALA A 273 21.63 -8.32 -9.23
N ILE A 274 21.13 -9.49 -8.82
CA ILE A 274 19.72 -9.71 -8.45
C ILE A 274 19.31 -8.81 -7.28
N GLY A 275 20.17 -8.67 -6.26
CA GLY A 275 19.92 -7.78 -5.13
C GLY A 275 19.76 -6.31 -5.56
N ARG A 276 20.63 -5.82 -6.46
CA ARG A 276 20.53 -4.47 -7.02
C ARG A 276 19.28 -4.28 -7.87
N ALA A 277 19.00 -5.20 -8.78
CA ALA A 277 17.80 -5.15 -9.61
C ALA A 277 16.51 -5.13 -8.75
N LEU A 278 16.46 -5.91 -7.67
CA LEU A 278 15.35 -5.88 -6.73
C LEU A 278 15.24 -4.54 -5.99
N GLN A 279 16.38 -3.96 -5.56
CA GLN A 279 16.40 -2.63 -4.95
C GLN A 279 15.84 -1.59 -5.92
N ASP A 280 16.22 -1.63 -7.19
CA ASP A 280 15.73 -0.71 -8.23
C ASP A 280 14.22 -0.87 -8.44
N VAL A 281 13.72 -2.11 -8.50
CA VAL A 281 12.28 -2.40 -8.57
C VAL A 281 11.53 -1.79 -7.38
N MET A 282 12.08 -1.91 -6.17
CA MET A 282 11.47 -1.36 -4.95
C MET A 282 11.50 0.18 -4.93
N VAL A 283 12.57 0.80 -5.40
CA VAL A 283 12.69 2.26 -5.51
C VAL A 283 11.71 2.79 -6.56
N GLU A 284 11.66 2.16 -7.72
CA GLU A 284 10.74 2.54 -8.80
C GLU A 284 9.27 2.37 -8.37
N ALA A 285 8.95 1.28 -7.66
CA ALA A 285 7.63 1.06 -7.07
C ALA A 285 7.21 2.18 -6.12
N LEU A 286 8.13 2.65 -5.29
CA LEU A 286 7.88 3.78 -4.39
C LEU A 286 7.79 5.12 -5.11
N PHE A 287 8.49 5.30 -6.23
CA PHE A 287 8.44 6.53 -7.01
C PHE A 287 7.14 6.62 -7.81
N ARG A 288 6.81 5.59 -8.60
CA ARG A 288 5.61 5.54 -9.46
C ARG A 288 4.29 5.58 -8.69
N SER A 289 4.28 5.17 -7.43
CA SER A 289 3.07 5.22 -6.58
C SER A 289 2.74 6.63 -6.10
N LYS A 290 3.72 7.56 -6.08
CA LYS A 290 3.52 8.93 -5.62
C LYS A 290 2.75 9.76 -6.63
N ASN A 291 1.96 10.69 -6.10
CA ASN A 291 1.36 11.73 -6.91
C ASN A 291 2.43 12.74 -7.35
N ILE A 292 2.80 12.69 -8.62
CA ILE A 292 3.71 13.64 -9.28
C ILE A 292 2.94 14.80 -9.95
N ASP A 293 1.63 14.69 -10.10
CA ASP A 293 0.74 15.69 -10.72
C ASP A 293 0.35 16.78 -9.72
N ARG A 294 1.36 17.36 -9.06
CA ARG A 294 1.20 18.48 -8.12
C ARG A 294 2.38 19.42 -8.15
N THR A 295 2.14 20.68 -7.80
CA THR A 295 3.21 21.67 -7.67
C THR A 295 4.02 21.45 -6.39
N LEU A 296 5.25 21.99 -6.35
CA LEU A 296 6.07 21.97 -5.15
C LEU A 296 5.34 22.65 -3.97
N PHE A 297 4.64 23.75 -4.23
CA PHE A 297 3.85 24.43 -3.20
C PHE A 297 2.71 23.55 -2.67
N GLN A 298 1.96 22.88 -3.55
CA GLN A 298 0.95 21.90 -3.13
C GLN A 298 1.58 20.76 -2.30
N ALA A 299 2.75 20.26 -2.69
CA ALA A 299 3.45 19.24 -1.91
C ALA A 299 3.83 19.73 -0.49
N VAL A 300 4.17 21.01 -0.32
CA VAL A 300 4.41 21.64 0.98
C VAL A 300 3.12 21.73 1.80
N LEU A 301 2.00 22.11 1.19
CA LEU A 301 0.67 22.11 1.83
C LEU A 301 0.27 20.70 2.29
N ASP A 302 0.39 19.71 1.41
CA ASP A 302 0.11 18.31 1.75
C ASP A 302 1.01 17.78 2.87
N ALA A 303 2.27 18.24 2.91
CA ALA A 303 3.20 17.89 3.97
C ALA A 303 2.80 18.57 5.29
N ARG A 304 2.39 19.85 5.27
CA ARG A 304 1.83 20.54 6.43
C ARG A 304 0.63 19.79 7.01
N ASP A 305 -0.30 19.34 6.18
CA ASP A 305 -1.49 18.63 6.64
C ASP A 305 -1.18 17.23 7.18
N ARG A 306 -0.13 16.57 6.66
CA ARG A 306 0.34 15.26 7.15
C ARG A 306 1.13 15.37 8.46
N HIS A 307 2.08 16.30 8.53
CA HIS A 307 3.05 16.40 9.62
C HIS A 307 2.67 17.42 10.69
N GLY A 308 1.70 18.31 10.42
CA GLY A 308 1.25 19.37 11.32
C GLY A 308 1.97 20.70 11.06
N GLY A 309 1.22 21.81 11.12
CA GLY A 309 1.72 23.15 10.77
C GLY A 309 2.85 23.68 11.65
N ARG A 310 2.93 23.24 12.92
CA ARG A 310 3.97 23.64 13.88
C ARG A 310 5.26 22.81 13.78
N THR A 311 5.30 21.79 12.95
CA THR A 311 6.47 20.94 12.78
C THR A 311 7.61 21.75 12.17
N LEU A 312 8.78 21.74 12.82
CA LEU A 312 10.00 22.39 12.38
C LEU A 312 10.62 21.61 11.22
N ILE A 313 10.99 22.31 10.13
CA ILE A 313 11.37 21.66 8.86
C ILE A 313 12.62 22.21 8.20
N ALA A 314 13.03 23.42 8.55
CA ALA A 314 14.20 24.06 7.96
C ALA A 314 14.88 24.91 9.02
N GLU A 315 16.20 24.84 9.05
CA GLU A 315 17.09 25.62 9.91
C GLU A 315 18.32 25.98 9.08
N ASP A 316 18.82 27.20 9.24
CA ASP A 316 20.07 27.68 8.66
C ASP A 316 21.11 27.98 9.75
N ILE A 317 22.25 28.54 9.37
CA ILE A 317 23.38 28.78 10.28
C ILE A 317 23.03 29.72 11.45
N GLN A 318 21.95 30.50 11.33
CA GLN A 318 21.41 31.36 12.37
C GLN A 318 20.73 30.56 13.50
N ARG A 319 20.53 29.25 13.34
CA ARG A 319 19.89 28.34 14.32
C ARG A 319 18.49 28.81 14.73
N GLN A 320 17.75 29.37 13.78
CA GLN A 320 16.37 29.80 13.95
C GLN A 320 15.47 28.90 13.09
N PRO A 321 15.03 27.74 13.61
CA PRO A 321 14.24 26.81 12.82
C PRO A 321 12.85 27.38 12.51
N ILE A 322 12.37 27.14 11.29
CA ILE A 322 11.03 27.52 10.87
C ILE A 322 10.11 26.30 10.74
N SER A 323 8.83 26.53 11.02
CA SER A 323 7.78 25.52 10.85
C SER A 323 7.15 25.57 9.45
N TYR A 324 6.33 24.56 9.10
CA TYR A 324 5.50 24.61 7.89
C TYR A 324 4.64 25.88 7.83
N ASP A 325 3.96 26.26 8.92
CA ASP A 325 3.12 27.46 8.95
C ASP A 325 3.93 28.74 8.65
N ARG A 326 5.15 28.84 9.20
CA ARG A 326 6.05 29.96 8.95
C ARG A 326 6.58 29.96 7.52
N LEU A 327 6.96 28.80 6.98
CA LEU A 327 7.38 28.66 5.58
C LEU A 327 6.27 29.11 4.63
N ILE A 328 5.04 28.64 4.85
CA ILE A 328 3.90 28.93 3.97
C ILE A 328 3.52 30.42 4.05
N LEU A 329 3.43 30.98 5.26
CA LEU A 329 3.18 32.41 5.46
C LEU A 329 4.24 33.25 4.74
N GLY A 330 5.52 32.91 4.94
CA GLY A 330 6.64 33.58 4.28
C GLY A 330 6.57 33.45 2.76
N SER A 331 6.22 32.27 2.24
CA SER A 331 6.11 32.00 0.81
C SER A 331 5.00 32.83 0.16
N VAL A 332 3.87 32.99 0.84
CA VAL A 332 2.76 33.84 0.35
C VAL A 332 3.14 35.32 0.37
N ALA A 333 3.79 35.78 1.44
CA ALA A 333 4.19 37.19 1.57
C ALA A 333 5.32 37.57 0.59
N LEU A 334 6.42 36.81 0.60
CA LEU A 334 7.59 37.06 -0.26
C LEU A 334 7.28 36.76 -1.72
N GLY A 335 6.55 35.69 -2.01
CA GLY A 335 6.14 35.34 -3.36
C GLY A 335 5.33 36.45 -4.04
N ARG A 336 4.43 37.10 -3.30
CA ARG A 336 3.67 38.26 -3.80
C ARG A 336 4.59 39.43 -4.15
N ALA A 337 5.53 39.76 -3.28
CA ALA A 337 6.48 40.86 -3.50
C ALA A 337 7.42 40.57 -4.69
N LEU A 338 7.98 39.35 -4.77
CA LEU A 338 8.82 38.93 -5.89
C LEU A 338 8.05 38.96 -7.22
N ARG A 339 6.77 38.57 -7.21
CA ARG A 339 5.93 38.62 -8.41
C ARG A 339 5.67 40.05 -8.88
N GLN A 340 5.48 40.98 -7.95
CA GLN A 340 5.33 42.41 -8.24
C GLN A 340 6.63 43.02 -8.79
N ALA A 341 7.79 42.56 -8.33
CA ALA A 341 9.09 43.03 -8.80
C ALA A 341 9.46 42.51 -10.22
N ALA A 342 8.86 41.40 -10.66
CA ALA A 342 9.08 40.80 -11.97
C ALA A 342 7.76 40.55 -12.73
N PRO A 343 7.01 41.61 -13.08
CA PRO A 343 5.71 41.48 -13.74
C PRO A 343 5.88 40.87 -15.14
N GLY A 344 4.94 40.00 -15.54
CA GLY A 344 4.95 39.34 -16.85
C GLY A 344 6.01 38.27 -17.06
N GLN A 345 7.01 38.16 -16.18
CA GLN A 345 8.06 37.15 -16.30
C GLN A 345 7.56 35.77 -15.83
N THR A 346 7.88 34.72 -16.57
CA THR A 346 7.53 33.34 -16.20
C THR A 346 8.67 32.59 -15.53
N HIS A 347 9.92 32.97 -15.84
CA HIS A 347 11.14 32.39 -15.29
C HIS A 347 11.89 33.48 -14.54
N ILE A 348 12.24 33.23 -13.28
CA ILE A 348 12.86 34.22 -12.39
C ILE A 348 14.14 33.62 -11.82
N GLY A 349 15.29 34.22 -12.14
CA GLY A 349 16.58 33.85 -11.57
C GLY A 349 16.61 34.15 -10.07
N LEU A 350 16.93 33.14 -9.26
CA LEU A 350 17.06 33.27 -7.81
C LEU A 350 18.53 33.15 -7.42
N LEU A 351 19.17 34.30 -7.14
CA LEU A 351 20.52 34.39 -6.62
C LEU A 351 20.45 34.71 -5.12
N MET A 352 20.44 33.67 -4.29
CA MET A 352 20.30 33.81 -2.84
C MET A 352 21.28 32.87 -2.10
N PRO A 353 21.68 33.20 -0.85
CA PRO A 353 22.59 32.36 -0.07
C PRO A 353 21.95 31.02 0.34
N ASN A 354 22.72 30.10 0.91
CA ASN A 354 22.21 28.86 1.51
C ASN A 354 21.54 29.17 2.87
N ALA A 355 20.36 29.78 2.83
CA ALA A 355 19.59 30.22 3.99
C ALA A 355 18.11 29.84 3.87
N VAL A 356 17.38 29.86 4.98
CA VAL A 356 15.94 29.58 5.00
C VAL A 356 15.16 30.50 4.05
N ALA A 357 15.58 31.76 3.94
CA ALA A 357 14.96 32.74 3.03
C ALA A 357 14.93 32.26 1.57
N THR A 358 15.91 31.47 1.14
CA THR A 358 15.98 30.90 -0.21
C THR A 358 14.92 29.85 -0.44
N VAL A 359 14.67 28.99 0.54
CA VAL A 359 13.57 28.01 0.50
C VAL A 359 12.22 28.72 0.46
N VAL A 360 12.07 29.79 1.25
CA VAL A 360 10.86 30.64 1.26
C VAL A 360 10.63 31.31 -0.10
N ALA A 361 11.68 31.87 -0.71
CA ALA A 361 11.60 32.54 -2.01
C ALA A 361 11.29 31.55 -3.14
N LEU A 362 11.99 30.40 -3.17
CA LEU A 362 11.73 29.30 -4.11
C LEU A 362 10.27 28.85 -4.04
N THR A 363 9.81 28.53 -2.83
CA THR A 363 8.45 28.07 -2.57
C THR A 363 7.43 29.15 -2.93
N GLY A 364 7.70 30.42 -2.59
CA GLY A 364 6.87 31.57 -2.93
C GLY A 364 6.73 31.79 -4.43
N LEU A 365 7.81 31.74 -5.20
CA LEU A 365 7.76 31.85 -6.66
C LEU A 365 6.89 30.75 -7.28
N THR A 366 7.06 29.50 -6.83
CA THR A 366 6.21 28.39 -7.31
C THR A 366 4.73 28.57 -6.91
N ALA A 367 4.44 29.16 -5.76
CA ALA A 367 3.07 29.43 -5.31
C ALA A 367 2.34 30.45 -6.20
N PHE A 368 3.07 31.40 -6.79
CA PHE A 368 2.53 32.42 -7.69
C PHE A 368 2.74 32.11 -9.18
N GLY A 369 2.99 30.83 -9.51
CA GLY A 369 3.07 30.35 -10.90
C GLY A 369 4.32 30.78 -11.66
N ALA A 370 5.38 31.22 -10.97
CA ALA A 370 6.68 31.48 -11.56
C ALA A 370 7.58 30.25 -11.45
N VAL A 371 8.46 30.05 -12.42
CA VAL A 371 9.50 29.02 -12.42
C VAL A 371 10.78 29.63 -11.85
N PRO A 372 11.19 29.29 -10.62
CA PRO A 372 12.45 29.77 -10.07
C PRO A 372 13.63 29.06 -10.73
N CYS A 373 14.60 29.83 -11.22
CA CYS A 373 15.86 29.33 -11.76
C CYS A 373 16.97 29.58 -10.72
N MET A 374 17.35 28.54 -9.97
CA MET A 374 18.40 28.65 -8.95
C MET A 374 19.74 29.00 -9.59
N LEU A 375 20.32 30.12 -9.17
CA LEU A 375 21.66 30.55 -9.60
C LEU A 375 22.65 30.31 -8.47
N ASN A 376 23.71 29.56 -8.75
CA ASN A 376 24.74 29.27 -7.77
C ASN A 376 25.91 30.23 -7.92
N VAL A 377 26.09 31.13 -6.95
CA VAL A 377 27.22 32.07 -6.89
C VAL A 377 28.60 31.41 -6.89
N SER A 378 28.71 30.17 -6.39
CA SER A 378 29.98 29.43 -6.40
C SER A 378 30.19 28.61 -7.67
N ALA A 379 29.16 28.49 -8.52
CA ALA A 379 29.31 27.87 -9.83
C ALA A 379 29.88 28.91 -10.79
N GLY A 380 31.01 28.61 -11.43
CA GLY A 380 31.69 29.54 -12.33
C GLY A 380 30.78 30.10 -13.43
N ALA A 381 31.20 31.20 -14.07
CA ALA A 381 30.38 31.99 -15.00
C ALA A 381 29.62 31.16 -16.07
N GLY A 382 30.23 30.08 -16.58
CA GLY A 382 29.58 29.18 -17.53
C GLY A 382 28.34 28.45 -16.97
N SER A 383 28.39 27.98 -15.73
CA SER A 383 27.25 27.33 -15.06
C SER A 383 26.13 28.33 -14.76
N MET A 384 26.48 29.56 -14.37
CA MET A 384 25.51 30.65 -14.17
C MET A 384 24.81 31.01 -15.48
N LEU A 385 25.55 31.16 -16.58
CA LEU A 385 24.99 31.42 -17.91
C LEU A 385 24.10 30.26 -18.39
N SER A 386 24.50 29.01 -18.13
CA SER A 386 23.68 27.83 -18.42
C SER A 386 22.37 27.85 -17.62
N GLY A 387 22.42 28.16 -16.32
CA GLY A 387 21.24 28.30 -15.46
C GLY A 387 20.27 29.39 -15.94
N CYS A 388 20.79 30.51 -16.45
CA CYS A 388 19.98 31.57 -17.06
C CYS A 388 19.38 31.16 -18.43
N LYS A 389 20.07 30.29 -19.18
CA LYS A 389 19.66 29.81 -20.50
C LYS A 389 18.71 28.61 -20.44
N ALA A 390 18.62 27.91 -19.31
CA ALA A 390 17.71 26.80 -19.08
C ALA A 390 16.24 27.28 -19.15
N ARG A 391 15.76 27.47 -20.38
CA ARG A 391 14.43 27.95 -20.71
C ARG A 391 13.73 26.79 -21.42
N ARG A 392 12.79 26.15 -20.73
CA ARG A 392 11.91 25.03 -21.18
C ARG A 392 12.60 23.74 -21.66
N GLY A 393 12.39 22.67 -20.91
CA GLY A 393 11.89 21.42 -21.49
C GLY A 393 10.36 21.40 -21.33
N ALA A 394 9.62 21.77 -22.38
CA ALA A 394 8.18 21.50 -22.44
C ALA A 394 8.02 20.00 -22.77
N HIS A 395 7.29 19.27 -21.93
CA HIS A 395 7.11 17.81 -21.91
C HIS A 395 8.20 17.01 -21.19
N GLY A 396 8.05 16.85 -19.87
CA GLY A 396 7.94 15.52 -19.22
C GLY A 396 8.98 14.41 -19.48
N ARG A 397 10.15 14.68 -20.03
CA ARG A 397 11.29 13.74 -20.09
C ARG A 397 12.58 14.50 -19.83
N PHE A 398 13.28 14.10 -18.77
CA PHE A 398 14.73 14.29 -18.71
C PHE A 398 15.33 13.29 -19.69
N GLU A 399 15.75 13.74 -20.87
CA GLU A 399 16.72 12.98 -21.66
C GLU A 399 18.11 13.19 -21.04
N PRO A 400 18.84 12.10 -20.72
CA PRO A 400 20.14 12.19 -20.07
C PRO A 400 21.22 12.31 -21.14
N ASP A 401 21.41 13.51 -21.71
CA ASP A 401 22.63 13.79 -22.45
C ASP A 401 23.61 14.55 -21.53
N PHE A 402 24.32 13.77 -20.73
CA PHE A 402 25.63 14.17 -20.20
C PHE A 402 26.68 13.83 -21.27
N TYR A 403 27.34 14.85 -21.81
CA TYR A 403 28.67 14.70 -22.40
C TYR A 403 29.74 14.79 -21.33
#